data_AF-A0A455T0P5-F1
#
_entry.id   AF-A0A455T0P5-F1
#
_cell.length_a   1.000
_cell.length_b   1.000
_cell.length_c   1.000
_cell.angle_alpha   90.00
_cell.angle_beta   90.00
_cell.angle_gamma   90.00
#
_symmetry.space_group_name_H-M   'P 1'
#
loop_
_entity.id
_entity.type
_entity.pdbx_description
1 polymer ?
#
loop_
_entity_poly.entity_id
_entity_poly.type
_entity_poly.pdbx_seq_one_letter_code
_entity_poly.pdbx_strand_id
1 'polypeptide(L)'
;MTDTPSQPGPPQAGGDLLAQALKDVAVYAARQAIRGRSFKRNSLLKPLDIILAELGRYPKELEFARESSKGLIFDHLQRIRGWVREAAIYEYVDLFFEQVLKQALGGHVGKLLQRERSLRSAYLVYLRQELARALLEKKQAASAEEALAQLEAEESEEEAMR
;
A
#
# COMPACT_ATOMS: atom_id res chain seq x y z
N MET A 1 27.64 -47.18 3.42
CA MET A 1 26.97 -46.49 2.31
C MET A 1 26.21 -45.33 2.92
N THR A 2 26.50 -44.14 2.45
CA THR A 2 26.32 -42.86 3.15
C THR A 2 24.89 -42.34 3.10
N ASP A 3 24.27 -42.20 4.26
CA ASP A 3 23.09 -41.35 4.45
C ASP A 3 23.44 -39.91 4.09
N THR A 4 22.79 -39.39 3.06
CA THR A 4 22.85 -37.97 2.70
C THR A 4 21.70 -37.26 3.42
N PRO A 5 21.94 -36.35 4.38
CA PRO A 5 20.87 -35.54 4.92
C PRO A 5 20.46 -34.48 3.87
N SER A 6 19.21 -34.57 3.39
CA SER A 6 18.59 -33.54 2.56
C SER A 6 18.50 -32.23 3.34
N GLN A 7 19.31 -31.25 2.95
CA GLN A 7 19.15 -29.86 3.36
C GLN A 7 17.90 -29.27 2.69
N PRO A 8 16.96 -28.65 3.41
CA PRO A 8 15.97 -27.78 2.79
C PRO A 8 16.66 -26.47 2.38
N GLY A 9 16.89 -26.28 1.07
CA GLY A 9 17.29 -24.98 0.51
C GLY A 9 16.21 -23.91 0.74
N PRO A 10 16.56 -22.62 0.84
CA PRO A 10 15.72 -21.61 1.45
C PRO A 10 14.61 -21.13 0.49
N PRO A 11 13.33 -21.12 0.89
CA PRO A 11 12.30 -20.35 0.21
C PRO A 11 11.88 -19.16 1.10
N GLN A 12 12.79 -18.21 1.35
CA GLN A 12 12.48 -17.03 2.20
C GLN A 12 12.80 -15.68 1.54
N ALA A 13 13.80 -15.60 0.65
CA ALA A 13 14.28 -14.33 0.08
C ALA A 13 13.22 -13.52 -0.71
N GLY A 14 12.29 -14.20 -1.41
CA GLY A 14 11.25 -13.52 -2.20
C GLY A 14 10.04 -13.03 -1.38
N GLY A 15 9.77 -13.66 -0.23
CA GLY A 15 8.67 -13.25 0.67
C GLY A 15 9.01 -11.97 1.42
N ASP A 16 10.24 -11.91 1.92
CA ASP A 16 10.75 -10.75 2.67
C ASP A 16 10.89 -9.51 1.78
N LEU A 17 11.32 -9.69 0.53
CA LEU A 17 11.42 -8.60 -0.45
C LEU A 17 10.05 -7.98 -0.77
N LEU A 18 9.00 -8.81 -0.94
CA LEU A 18 7.64 -8.33 -1.20
C LEU A 18 7.07 -7.56 -0.01
N ALA A 19 7.24 -8.10 1.20
CA ALA A 19 6.77 -7.45 2.42
C ALA A 19 7.44 -6.08 2.61
N GLN A 20 8.76 -6.01 2.40
CA GLN A 20 9.52 -4.78 2.53
C GLN A 20 9.13 -3.75 1.45
N ALA A 21 9.07 -4.16 0.17
CA ALA A 21 8.65 -3.27 -0.91
C ALA A 21 7.25 -2.69 -0.68
N LEU A 22 6.30 -3.53 -0.23
CA LEU A 22 4.95 -3.07 0.05
C LEU A 22 4.90 -2.13 1.26
N LYS A 23 5.73 -2.38 2.28
CA LYS A 23 5.88 -1.49 3.43
C LYS A 23 6.42 -0.13 3.02
N ASP A 24 7.43 -0.08 2.16
CA ASP A 24 8.01 1.18 1.69
C ASP A 24 6.99 2.02 0.91
N VAL A 25 6.18 1.38 0.07
CA VAL A 25 5.05 2.02 -0.63
C VAL A 25 4.00 2.55 0.35
N ALA A 26 3.67 1.80 1.41
CA ALA A 26 2.72 2.25 2.43
C ALA A 26 3.26 3.42 3.26
N VAL A 27 4.52 3.36 3.67
CA VAL A 27 5.19 4.43 4.42
C VAL A 27 5.24 5.71 3.61
N TYR A 28 5.62 5.62 2.33
CA TYR A 28 5.62 6.76 1.43
C TYR A 28 4.23 7.40 1.32
N ALA A 29 3.19 6.56 1.13
CA ALA A 29 1.82 7.03 1.04
C ALA A 29 1.35 7.76 2.31
N ALA A 30 1.66 7.24 3.50
CA ALA A 30 1.33 7.90 4.77
C ALA A 30 1.99 9.28 4.87
N ARG A 31 3.30 9.36 4.57
CA ARG A 31 4.08 10.60 4.68
C ARG A 31 3.62 11.69 3.71
N GLN A 32 3.23 11.31 2.50
CA GLN A 32 2.70 12.23 1.49
C GLN A 32 1.17 12.43 1.60
N ALA A 33 0.52 11.80 2.57
CA ALA A 33 -0.93 11.79 2.74
C ALA A 33 -1.69 11.34 1.47
N ILE A 34 -1.15 10.33 0.77
CA ILE A 34 -1.76 9.68 -0.40
C ILE A 34 -2.79 8.66 0.13
N ARG A 35 -3.93 9.19 0.56
CA ARG A 35 -5.08 8.45 1.10
C ARG A 35 -6.34 9.30 0.96
N GLY A 36 -7.49 8.69 1.14
CA GLY A 36 -8.76 9.41 1.24
C GLY A 36 -8.88 10.28 2.51
N ARG A 37 -10.01 10.97 2.65
CA ARG A 37 -10.25 11.95 3.73
C ARG A 37 -10.24 11.31 5.12
N SER A 38 -10.85 10.13 5.28
CA SER A 38 -10.95 9.44 6.57
C SER A 38 -10.00 8.26 6.70
N PHE A 39 -9.94 7.69 7.90
CA PHE A 39 -9.11 6.53 8.22
C PHE A 39 -9.82 5.18 7.99
N LYS A 40 -11.02 5.21 7.42
CA LYS A 40 -11.73 4.02 6.95
C LYS A 40 -10.88 3.20 6.00
N ARG A 41 -10.95 1.88 6.12
CA ARG A 41 -10.32 0.91 5.23
C ARG A 41 -10.41 1.31 3.75
N ASN A 42 -11.63 1.57 3.25
CA ASN A 42 -11.84 1.91 1.83
C ASN A 42 -11.21 3.24 1.43
N SER A 43 -11.16 4.21 2.35
CA SER A 43 -10.53 5.52 2.14
C SER A 43 -9.01 5.38 2.07
N LEU A 44 -8.43 4.55 2.95
CA LEU A 44 -7.01 4.27 3.02
C LEU A 44 -6.50 3.44 1.83
N LEU A 45 -7.28 2.45 1.39
CA LEU A 45 -6.89 1.54 0.31
C LEU A 45 -7.10 2.11 -1.09
N LYS A 46 -7.90 3.18 -1.24
CA LYS A 46 -8.34 3.63 -2.56
C LYS A 46 -7.21 3.86 -3.58
N PRO A 47 -6.07 4.49 -3.25
CA PRO A 47 -4.96 4.64 -4.20
C PRO A 47 -4.37 3.30 -4.65
N LEU A 48 -4.17 2.35 -3.72
CA LEU A 48 -3.69 1.01 -4.05
C LEU A 48 -4.72 0.25 -4.91
N ASP A 49 -6.01 0.35 -4.58
CA ASP A 49 -7.09 -0.31 -5.34
C ASP A 49 -7.16 0.19 -6.79
N ILE A 50 -6.84 1.46 -7.04
CA ILE A 50 -6.75 1.99 -8.41
C ILE A 50 -5.63 1.29 -9.18
N ILE A 51 -4.43 1.16 -8.59
CA ILE A 51 -3.30 0.47 -9.24
C ILE A 51 -3.66 -0.99 -9.55
N LEU A 52 -4.24 -1.69 -8.57
CA LEU A 52 -4.62 -3.10 -8.72
C LEU A 52 -5.69 -3.28 -9.80
N ALA A 53 -6.67 -2.37 -9.86
CA ALA A 53 -7.73 -2.40 -10.88
C ALA A 53 -7.17 -2.14 -12.28
N GLU A 54 -6.26 -1.18 -12.46
CA GLU A 54 -5.65 -0.92 -13.76
C GLU A 54 -4.76 -2.08 -14.22
N LEU A 55 -4.00 -2.72 -13.32
CA LEU A 55 -3.26 -3.94 -13.62
C LEU A 55 -4.18 -5.13 -13.98
N GLY A 56 -5.36 -5.21 -13.36
CA GLY A 56 -6.37 -6.20 -13.72
C GLY A 56 -7.00 -5.97 -15.09
N ARG A 57 -7.20 -4.72 -15.49
CA ARG A 57 -7.78 -4.35 -16.79
C ARG A 57 -6.75 -4.46 -17.92
N TYR A 58 -5.50 -4.06 -17.67
CA TYR A 58 -4.43 -3.98 -18.67
C TYR A 58 -3.20 -4.82 -18.29
N PRO A 59 -3.34 -6.15 -18.08
CA PRO A 59 -2.27 -6.98 -17.54
C PRO A 59 -1.06 -7.15 -18.47
N LYS A 60 -1.17 -6.75 -19.75
CA LYS A 60 -0.11 -6.81 -20.76
C LYS A 60 0.47 -5.43 -21.13
N GLU A 61 -0.13 -4.35 -20.66
CA GLU A 61 0.21 -2.98 -21.06
C GLU A 61 0.67 -2.20 -19.82
N LEU A 62 1.78 -2.64 -19.21
CA LEU A 62 2.23 -2.15 -17.90
C LEU A 62 2.48 -0.64 -17.85
N GLU A 63 3.10 -0.07 -18.88
CA GLU A 63 3.33 1.36 -18.96
C GLU A 63 2.00 2.14 -19.03
N PHE A 64 1.03 1.64 -19.81
CA PHE A 64 -0.29 2.23 -19.86
C PHE A 64 -1.00 2.15 -18.50
N ALA A 65 -0.99 0.97 -17.85
CA ALA A 65 -1.57 0.79 -16.53
C ALA A 65 -0.93 1.71 -15.47
N ARG A 66 0.39 1.90 -15.54
CA ARG A 66 1.16 2.81 -14.68
C ARG A 66 0.73 4.26 -14.87
N GLU A 67 0.77 4.77 -16.11
CA GLU A 67 0.40 6.16 -16.40
C GLU A 67 -1.08 6.45 -16.13
N SER A 68 -1.97 5.51 -16.48
CA SER A 68 -3.39 5.60 -16.15
C SER A 68 -3.63 5.65 -14.64
N SER A 69 -2.92 4.82 -13.86
CA SER A 69 -3.03 4.83 -12.39
C SER A 69 -2.63 6.18 -11.79
N LYS A 70 -1.57 6.82 -12.32
CA LYS A 70 -1.14 8.16 -11.86
C LYS A 70 -2.26 9.19 -12.01
N GLY A 71 -2.83 9.28 -13.20
CA GLY A 71 -3.94 10.20 -13.49
C GLY A 71 -5.17 9.93 -12.63
N LEU A 72 -5.59 8.66 -12.53
CA LEU A 72 -6.77 8.28 -11.75
C LEU A 72 -6.62 8.57 -10.25
N ILE A 73 -5.43 8.34 -9.68
CA ILE A 73 -5.17 8.67 -8.27
C ILE A 73 -5.12 10.18 -8.08
N PHE A 74 -4.46 10.92 -8.98
CA PHE A 74 -4.42 12.38 -8.94
C PHE A 74 -5.83 12.97 -8.97
N ASP A 75 -6.64 12.62 -9.96
CA ASP A 75 -8.01 13.10 -10.11
C ASP A 75 -8.87 12.71 -8.90
N HIS A 76 -8.69 11.49 -8.38
CA HIS A 76 -9.37 11.05 -7.18
C HIS A 76 -9.05 11.96 -6.00
N LEU A 77 -7.77 12.10 -5.67
CA LEU A 77 -7.33 12.83 -4.50
C LEU A 77 -7.52 14.34 -4.64
N GLN A 78 -7.37 14.91 -5.83
CA GLN A 78 -7.64 16.32 -6.09
C GLN A 78 -9.12 16.64 -5.85
N ARG A 79 -10.05 15.80 -6.35
CA ARG A 79 -11.49 15.97 -6.13
C ARG A 79 -11.86 15.97 -4.65
N ILE A 80 -11.23 15.10 -3.86
CA ILE A 80 -11.57 15.00 -2.43
C ILE A 80 -10.74 15.94 -1.56
N ARG A 81 -9.48 16.27 -1.85
CA ARG A 81 -8.67 17.10 -0.93
C ARG A 81 -8.51 18.54 -1.40
N GLY A 82 -8.89 18.86 -2.63
CA GLY A 82 -8.70 20.17 -3.25
C GLY A 82 -7.25 20.47 -3.63
N TRP A 83 -6.29 19.93 -2.88
CA TRP A 83 -4.86 20.09 -3.14
C TRP A 83 -4.09 18.78 -2.88
N VAL A 84 -3.29 18.38 -3.86
CA VAL A 84 -2.33 17.27 -3.78
C VAL A 84 -1.09 17.57 -4.60
N ARG A 85 0.05 17.00 -4.20
CA ARG A 85 1.30 17.12 -4.94
C ARG A 85 1.34 16.04 -6.02
N GLU A 86 1.18 16.43 -7.27
CA GLU A 86 1.19 15.51 -8.42
C GLU A 86 2.45 14.63 -8.43
N ALA A 87 3.63 15.23 -8.28
CA ALA A 87 4.91 14.51 -8.23
C ALA A 87 4.95 13.42 -7.15
N ALA A 88 4.31 13.64 -6.00
CA ALA A 88 4.26 12.63 -4.93
C ALA A 88 3.37 11.44 -5.32
N ILE A 89 2.28 11.69 -6.03
CA ILE A 89 1.41 10.62 -6.54
C ILE A 89 2.14 9.80 -7.61
N TYR A 90 2.90 10.48 -8.48
CA TYR A 90 3.66 9.81 -9.53
C TYR A 90 4.74 8.92 -8.93
N GLU A 91 5.50 9.45 -7.97
CA GLU A 91 6.52 8.68 -7.25
C GLU A 91 5.90 7.50 -6.49
N TYR A 92 4.73 7.66 -5.87
CA TYR A 92 4.02 6.55 -5.21
C TYR A 92 3.67 5.42 -6.18
N VAL A 93 3.13 5.75 -7.36
CA VAL A 93 2.82 4.74 -8.39
C VAL A 93 4.10 4.10 -8.92
N ASP A 94 5.11 4.90 -9.21
CA ASP A 94 6.40 4.44 -9.70
C ASP A 94 7.08 3.47 -8.72
N LEU A 95 7.04 3.80 -7.43
CA LEU A 95 7.56 2.97 -6.35
C LEU A 95 6.87 1.60 -6.32
N PHE A 96 5.54 1.56 -6.49
CA PHE A 96 4.81 0.30 -6.56
C PHE A 96 5.22 -0.54 -7.77
N PHE A 97 5.27 0.06 -8.97
CA PHE A 97 5.61 -0.67 -10.20
C PHE A 97 7.06 -1.18 -10.17
N GLU A 98 8.00 -0.36 -9.67
CA GLU A 98 9.41 -0.74 -9.61
C GLU A 98 9.71 -1.73 -8.48
N GLN A 99 9.27 -1.47 -7.25
CA GLN A 99 9.66 -2.30 -6.10
C GLN A 99 8.74 -3.51 -5.91
N VAL A 100 7.43 -3.32 -5.99
CA VAL A 100 6.47 -4.40 -5.71
C VAL A 100 6.30 -5.29 -6.93
N LEU A 101 5.98 -4.71 -8.09
CA LEU A 101 5.68 -5.51 -9.28
C LEU A 101 6.97 -6.04 -9.93
N LYS A 102 7.92 -5.17 -10.26
CA LYS A 102 9.12 -5.55 -11.02
C LYS A 102 10.15 -6.28 -10.15
N GLN A 103 10.60 -5.68 -9.04
CA GLN A 103 11.64 -6.30 -8.20
C GLN A 103 11.13 -7.50 -7.39
N ALA A 104 10.05 -7.32 -6.61
CA ALA A 104 9.57 -8.40 -5.74
C ALA A 104 8.80 -9.52 -6.45
N LEU A 105 8.13 -9.21 -7.57
CA LEU A 105 7.31 -10.17 -8.30
C LEU A 105 7.78 -10.45 -9.74
N GLY A 106 8.93 -9.92 -10.15
CA GLY A 106 9.51 -10.19 -11.48
C GLY A 106 8.66 -9.69 -12.66
N GLY A 107 7.81 -8.68 -12.44
CA GLY A 107 6.87 -8.18 -13.44
C GLY A 107 5.63 -9.06 -13.66
N HIS A 108 5.42 -10.10 -12.85
CA HIS A 108 4.32 -11.04 -13.03
C HIS A 108 3.00 -10.53 -12.44
N VAL A 109 2.21 -9.81 -13.25
CA VAL A 109 0.88 -9.31 -12.86
C VAL A 109 -0.04 -10.41 -12.34
N GLY A 110 -0.05 -11.58 -12.98
CA GLY A 110 -0.88 -12.70 -12.52
C GLY A 110 -0.56 -13.16 -11.09
N LYS A 111 0.73 -13.20 -10.70
CA LYS A 111 1.14 -13.53 -9.33
C LYS A 111 0.71 -12.45 -8.34
N LEU A 112 0.75 -11.19 -8.76
CA LEU A 112 0.32 -10.04 -7.97
C LEU A 112 -1.19 -10.12 -7.68
N LEU A 113 -2.01 -10.30 -8.72
CA LEU A 113 -3.47 -10.33 -8.62
C LEU A 113 -3.99 -11.56 -7.86
N GLN A 114 -3.30 -12.71 -7.93
CA GLN A 114 -3.61 -13.87 -7.08
C GLN A 114 -3.45 -13.59 -5.58
N ARG A 115 -2.62 -12.60 -5.21
CA ARG A 115 -2.31 -12.23 -3.82
C ARG A 115 -2.97 -10.92 -3.40
N GLU A 116 -3.90 -10.41 -4.19
CA GLU A 116 -4.47 -9.07 -4.04
C GLU A 116 -5.09 -8.83 -2.65
N ARG A 117 -5.83 -9.81 -2.12
CA ARG A 117 -6.40 -9.75 -0.76
C ARG A 117 -5.32 -9.62 0.31
N SER A 118 -4.26 -10.41 0.21
CA SER A 118 -3.15 -10.39 1.16
C SER A 118 -2.35 -9.09 1.06
N LEU A 119 -2.10 -8.59 -0.16
CA LEU A 119 -1.46 -7.30 -0.40
C LEU A 119 -2.23 -6.17 0.24
N ARG A 120 -3.55 -6.09 0.03
CA ARG A 120 -4.40 -5.07 0.68
C ARG A 120 -4.31 -5.13 2.20
N SER A 121 -4.36 -6.33 2.77
CA SER A 121 -4.30 -6.52 4.23
C SER A 121 -2.96 -6.05 4.81
N ALA A 122 -1.84 -6.48 4.22
CA ALA A 122 -0.51 -6.10 4.68
C ALA A 122 -0.25 -4.59 4.50
N TYR A 123 -0.60 -4.03 3.34
CA TYR A 123 -0.48 -2.61 3.05
C TYR A 123 -1.24 -1.75 4.07
N LEU A 124 -2.48 -2.12 4.39
CA LEU A 124 -3.30 -1.40 5.37
C LEU A 124 -2.65 -1.36 6.75
N VAL A 125 -2.08 -2.50 7.19
CA VAL A 125 -1.36 -2.59 8.47
C VAL A 125 -0.16 -1.65 8.47
N TYR A 126 0.69 -1.71 7.44
CA TYR A 126 1.87 -0.84 7.35
C TYR A 126 1.51 0.64 7.28
N LEU A 127 0.46 0.99 6.54
CA LEU A 127 -0.02 2.35 6.42
C LEU A 127 -0.51 2.89 7.77
N ARG A 128 -1.31 2.10 8.50
CA ARG A 128 -1.82 2.49 9.83
C ARG A 128 -0.69 2.66 10.86
N GLN A 129 0.30 1.77 10.83
CA GLN A 129 1.47 1.88 11.69
C GLN A 129 2.24 3.19 11.44
N GLU A 130 2.47 3.57 10.18
CA GLU A 130 3.16 4.83 9.88
C GLU A 130 2.30 6.07 10.22
N LEU A 131 0.97 6.01 10.01
CA LEU A 131 0.06 7.07 10.44
C LEU A 131 0.08 7.26 11.96
N ALA A 132 0.03 6.17 12.72
CA ALA A 132 0.13 6.19 14.18
C ALA A 132 1.48 6.75 14.65
N ARG A 133 2.58 6.36 13.98
CA ARG A 133 3.91 6.95 14.23
C ARG A 133 3.90 8.46 13.98
N ALA A 134 3.29 8.93 12.90
CA ALA A 134 3.20 10.36 12.60
C ALA A 134 2.38 11.15 13.65
N LEU A 135 1.36 10.54 14.26
CA LEU A 135 0.61 11.14 15.39
C LEU A 135 1.49 11.29 16.64
N LEU A 136 2.31 10.27 16.94
CA LEU A 136 3.26 10.31 18.06
C LEU A 136 4.31 11.40 17.88
N GLU A 137 4.90 11.50 16.69
CA GLU A 137 5.91 12.52 16.37
C GLU A 137 5.35 13.94 16.53
N LYS A 138 4.05 14.11 16.26
CA LYS A 138 3.31 15.37 16.47
C LYS A 138 2.82 15.59 17.90
N LYS A 139 3.12 14.68 18.83
CA LYS A 139 2.63 14.68 20.22
C LYS A 139 1.10 14.71 20.33
N GLN A 140 0.42 14.11 19.36
CA GLN A 140 -1.04 13.98 19.35
C GLN A 140 -1.54 12.70 20.04
N ALA A 141 -0.61 11.81 20.42
CA ALA A 141 -0.86 10.61 21.20
C ALA A 141 0.32 10.38 22.17
N ALA A 142 0.07 9.73 23.32
CA ALA A 142 1.10 9.41 24.30
C ALA A 142 1.78 8.06 24.03
N SER A 143 1.15 7.16 23.26
CA SER A 143 1.71 5.86 22.86
C SER A 143 1.26 5.39 21.47
N ALA A 144 1.97 4.42 20.89
CA ALA A 144 1.59 3.85 19.59
C ALA A 144 0.26 3.10 19.64
N GLU A 145 -0.04 2.47 20.77
CA GLU A 145 -1.31 1.78 21.01
C GLU A 145 -2.47 2.79 21.05
N GLU A 146 -2.30 3.90 21.75
CA GLU A 146 -3.29 4.99 21.78
C GLU A 146 -3.48 5.61 20.40
N ALA A 147 -2.40 5.85 19.66
CA ALA A 147 -2.48 6.39 18.30
C ALA A 147 -3.24 5.45 17.35
N LEU A 148 -3.02 4.13 17.44
CA LEU A 148 -3.77 3.14 16.66
C LEU A 148 -5.24 3.09 17.09
N ALA A 149 -5.51 3.07 18.39
CA ALA A 149 -6.86 3.08 18.93
C ALA A 149 -7.64 4.33 18.49
N GLN A 150 -6.99 5.50 18.42
CA GLN A 150 -7.61 6.71 17.88
C GLN A 150 -8.02 6.53 16.42
N LEU A 151 -7.14 5.99 15.58
CA LEU A 151 -7.45 5.75 14.16
C LEU A 151 -8.61 4.75 13.98
N GLU A 152 -8.68 3.74 14.82
CA GLU A 152 -9.76 2.73 14.81
C GLU A 152 -11.08 3.26 15.38
N ALA A 153 -11.02 4.13 16.40
CA ALA A 153 -12.18 4.82 16.93
C ALA A 153 -12.78 5.78 15.88
N GLU A 154 -11.95 6.57 15.20
CA GLU A 154 -12.38 7.44 14.10
C GLU A 154 -13.01 6.64 12.94
N GLU A 155 -12.48 5.45 12.62
CA GLU A 155 -13.11 4.54 11.66
C GLU A 155 -14.49 4.08 12.14
N SER A 156 -14.61 3.67 13.40
CA SER A 156 -15.84 3.09 13.99
C SER A 156 -16.95 4.12 14.18
N GLU A 157 -16.63 5.32 14.68
CA GLU A 157 -17.59 6.41 14.88
C GLU A 157 -18.21 6.87 13.56
N GLU A 158 -17.39 7.03 12.53
CA GLU A 158 -17.89 7.38 11.20
C GLU A 158 -18.73 6.25 10.57
N GLU A 159 -18.53 4.99 10.95
CA GLU A 159 -19.35 3.85 10.49
C GLU A 159 -20.73 3.83 11.16
N ALA A 160 -20.81 4.16 12.44
CA ALA A 160 -22.07 4.22 13.20
C ALA A 160 -23.01 5.35 12.76
N MET A 161 -22.50 6.39 12.09
CA MET A 161 -23.30 7.54 11.60
C MET A 161 -23.88 7.36 10.18
N ARG A 162 -23.80 6.18 9.59
CA ARG A 162 -24.34 5.87 8.25
C ARG A 162 -25.59 5.01 8.32
#